data_AF-A0A7W1GQN3-F1
#
_entry.id   AF-A0A7W1GQN3-F1
#
_cell.length_a   1.000
_cell.length_b   1.000
_cell.length_c   1.000
_cell.angle_alpha   90.00
_cell.angle_beta   90.00
_cell.angle_gamma   90.00
#
_symmetry.space_group_name_H-M   'P 1'
#
loop_
_entity.id
_entity.type
_entity.pdbx_description
1 polymer ?
#
loop_
_entity_poly.entity_id
_entity_poly.type
_entity_poly.pdbx_seq_one_letter_code
_entity_poly.pdbx_strand_id
1 'polypeptide(L)' 'LRVRGGHGHALRRRATDVRADDDGWDLLDVPLADPERLADEVVTFGPAVVALEPRDLRDAVVRRLERLAS' A
#
# COMPACT_ATOMS: atom_id res chain seq x y z
N LEU A 1 -1.91 4.71 2.44
CA LEU A 1 -1.54 4.00 1.19
C LEU A 1 -2.04 4.79 -0.01
N ARG A 2 -1.36 4.74 -1.15
CA ARG A 2 -1.85 5.28 -2.43
C ARG A 2 -2.20 4.11 -3.34
N VAL A 3 -3.44 4.04 -3.82
CA VAL A 3 -3.96 2.87 -4.54
C VAL A 3 -4.63 3.29 -5.84
N ARG A 4 -4.21 2.71 -6.96
CA ARG A 4 -4.75 3.02 -8.28
C ARG A 4 -6.23 2.64 -8.35
N GLY A 5 -7.05 3.47 -9.00
CA GLY A 5 -8.46 3.19 -9.25
C GLY A 5 -8.66 1.81 -9.87
N GLY A 6 -9.69 1.09 -9.43
CA GLY A 6 -9.97 -0.29 -9.87
C GLY A 6 -9.04 -1.38 -9.30
N HIS A 7 -8.10 -1.04 -8.43
CA HIS A 7 -7.20 -2.00 -7.77
C HIS A 7 -7.35 -2.00 -6.24
N GLY A 8 -6.65 -2.93 -5.57
CA GLY A 8 -6.57 -2.95 -4.11
C GLY A 8 -7.91 -3.16 -3.39
N HIS A 9 -8.85 -3.92 -3.97
CA HIS A 9 -10.20 -4.10 -3.40
C HIS A 9 -10.19 -4.60 -1.94
N ALA A 10 -9.24 -5.46 -1.58
CA ALA A 10 -9.08 -5.93 -0.20
C ALA A 10 -8.65 -4.80 0.76
N LEU A 11 -7.80 -3.88 0.30
CA LEU A 11 -7.40 -2.69 1.06
C LEU A 11 -8.56 -1.70 1.18
N ARG A 12 -9.29 -1.46 0.07
CA ARG A 12 -10.48 -0.59 0.04
C ARG A 12 -11.56 -1.03 1.01
N ARG A 13 -11.83 -2.34 1.10
CA ARG A 13 -12.83 -2.88 2.04
C ARG A 13 -12.46 -2.65 3.51
N ARG A 14 -11.16 -2.54 3.83
CA ARG A 14 -10.65 -2.32 5.19
C ARG A 14 -10.32 -0.86 5.48
N ALA A 15 -10.45 0.02 4.48
CA ALA A 15 -10.08 1.41 4.63
C ALA A 15 -11.05 2.12 5.59
N THR A 16 -10.49 2.91 6.49
CA THR A 16 -11.26 3.79 7.39
C THR A 16 -11.53 5.14 6.74
N ASP A 17 -10.70 5.52 5.76
CA ASP A 17 -10.90 6.70 4.93
C ASP A 17 -10.44 6.42 3.49
N VAL A 18 -11.14 7.00 2.53
CA VAL A 18 -10.83 6.93 1.10
C VAL A 18 -11.00 8.31 0.50
N ARG A 19 -9.90 8.90 0.05
CA ARG A 19 -9.87 10.21 -0.58
C ARG A 19 -9.37 10.09 -2.01
N ALA A 20 -10.06 10.73 -2.95
CA ALA A 20 -9.56 10.86 -4.30
C ALA A 20 -8.22 11.61 -4.30
N ASP A 21 -7.34 11.20 -5.21
CA ASP A 21 -6.05 11.81 -5.46
C ASP A 21 -5.84 11.96 -6.97
N ASP A 22 -4.79 12.66 -7.37
CA ASP A 22 -4.53 12.96 -8.78
C ASP A 22 -4.28 11.69 -9.61
N ASP A 23 -4.53 11.79 -10.93
CA ASP A 23 -4.24 10.74 -11.93
C ASP A 23 -4.92 9.38 -11.69
N GLY A 24 -6.15 9.41 -11.16
CA GLY A 24 -6.96 8.21 -10.94
C GLY A 24 -6.41 7.33 -9.81
N TRP A 25 -5.82 7.95 -8.80
CA TRP A 25 -5.41 7.29 -7.56
C TRP A 25 -6.35 7.66 -6.42
N ASP A 26 -6.36 6.83 -5.38
CA ASP A 26 -6.99 7.14 -4.11
C ASP A 26 -5.98 7.03 -2.98
N LEU A 27 -6.06 7.94 -2.02
CA LEU A 27 -5.39 7.83 -0.72
C LEU A 27 -6.29 7.06 0.24
N LEU A 28 -5.75 5.99 0.79
CA LEU A 28 -6.42 5.10 1.72
C LEU A 28 -5.74 5.15 3.07
N ASP A 29 -6.53 5.38 4.11
CA ASP A 29 -6.13 5.09 5.48
C ASP A 29 -6.65 3.70 5.83
N VAL A 30 -5.73 2.80 6.20
CA VAL A 30 -6.05 1.43 6.58
C VAL A 30 -5.50 1.14 7.98
N PRO A 31 -6.21 0.33 8.79
CA PRO A 31 -5.68 -0.09 10.08
C PRO A 31 -4.34 -0.83 9.92
N LEU A 32 -3.32 -0.32 10.60
CA LEU A 32 -1.98 -0.90 10.62
C LEU A 32 -1.71 -1.57 11.97
N ALA A 33 -1.81 -2.89 12.00
CA ALA A 33 -1.47 -3.68 13.18
C ALA A 33 0.02 -4.10 13.20
N ASP A 34 0.57 -4.42 12.02
CA ASP A 34 1.95 -4.87 11.85
C ASP A 34 2.48 -4.36 10.49
N PRO A 35 3.49 -3.47 10.48
CA PRO A 35 4.10 -2.93 9.26
C PRO A 35 4.69 -4.01 8.34
N GLU A 36 5.30 -5.06 8.88
CA GLU A 36 5.93 -6.12 8.08
C GLU A 36 4.86 -6.95 7.37
N ARG A 37 3.78 -7.29 8.09
CA ARG A 37 2.67 -8.07 7.53
C ARG A 37 1.90 -7.30 6.46
N LEU A 38 1.69 -5.99 6.66
CA LEU A 38 1.08 -5.15 5.63
C LEU A 38 2.05 -4.94 4.44
N ALA A 39 3.35 -4.87 4.67
CA ALA A 39 4.33 -4.79 3.60
C ALA A 39 4.32 -6.05 2.70
N ASP A 40 4.19 -7.25 3.30
CA ASP A 40 4.01 -8.50 2.55
C ASP A 40 2.75 -8.46 1.66
N GLU A 41 1.65 -7.91 2.16
CA GLU A 41 0.42 -7.73 1.38
C GLU A 41 0.63 -6.70 0.25
N VAL A 42 1.24 -5.55 0.55
CA VAL A 42 1.43 -4.45 -0.40
C VAL A 42 2.25 -4.89 -1.61
N VAL A 43 3.33 -5.65 -1.42
CA VAL A 43 4.17 -6.09 -2.54
C VAL A 43 3.44 -7.00 -3.53
N THR A 44 2.37 -7.69 -3.10
CA THR A 44 1.56 -8.54 -4.01
C THR A 44 0.78 -7.73 -5.05
N PHE A 45 0.52 -6.45 -4.80
CA PHE A 45 -0.18 -5.57 -5.73
C PHE A 45 0.73 -4.93 -6.79
N GLY A 46 2.04 -5.17 -6.71
CA GLY A 46 3.03 -4.58 -7.61
C GLY A 46 2.92 -3.05 -7.66
N PRO A 47 2.94 -2.42 -8.85
CA PRO A 47 2.94 -0.95 -8.98
C PRO A 47 1.58 -0.30 -8.71
N ALA A 48 0.51 -1.07 -8.48
CA ALA A 48 -0.84 -0.52 -8.29
C ALA A 48 -1.08 0.01 -6.87
N VAL A 49 -0.21 -0.28 -5.91
CA VAL A 49 -0.28 0.17 -4.51
C VAL A 49 1.07 0.68 -4.06
N VAL A 50 1.08 1.84 -3.41
CA VAL A 50 2.27 2.48 -2.86
C VAL A 50 2.07 2.73 -1.36
N ALA A 51 3.04 2.34 -0.55
CA ALA A 51 3.10 2.73 0.85
C ALA A 51 3.60 4.19 0.97
N LEU A 52 2.88 5.01 1.74
CA LEU A 52 3.24 6.42 1.96
C LEU A 52 3.67 6.67 3.40
N GLU A 53 2.90 6.17 4.34
CA GLU A 53 3.15 6.28 5.77
C GLU A 53 2.59 5.05 6.48
N PRO A 54 3.09 4.71 7.68
CA PRO A 54 4.29 5.27 8.31
C PRO A 54 5.60 4.85 7.62
N ARG A 55 6.73 5.47 8.02
CA ARG A 55 8.03 5.27 7.36
C ARG A 55 8.51 3.82 7.44
N ASP A 56 8.33 3.16 8.57
CA ASP A 56 8.66 1.75 8.77
C ASP A 56 7.94 0.81 7.79
N LEU A 57 6.65 1.05 7.50
CA LEU A 57 5.92 0.33 6.46
C LEU A 57 6.56 0.53 5.08
N ARG A 58 6.92 1.78 4.74
CA ARG A 58 7.62 2.08 3.48
C ARG A 58 8.95 1.36 3.38
N ASP A 59 9.78 1.46 4.41
CA ASP A 59 11.10 0.84 4.46
C ASP A 59 10.97 -0.69 4.36
N ALA A 60 9.93 -1.28 4.97
CA ALA A 60 9.61 -2.70 4.87
C ALA A 60 9.19 -3.15 3.45
N VAL A 61 8.43 -2.32 2.72
CA VAL A 61 8.05 -2.59 1.32
C VAL A 61 9.27 -2.49 0.41
N VAL A 62 10.08 -1.42 0.54
CA VAL A 62 11.29 -1.22 -0.27
C VAL A 62 12.24 -2.39 -0.10
N ARG A 63 12.56 -2.79 1.14
CA ARG A 63 13.41 -3.95 1.44
C ARG A 63 12.96 -5.23 0.75
N ARG A 64 11.65 -5.46 0.61
CA ARG A 64 11.09 -6.66 -0.04
C ARG A 64 11.26 -6.59 -1.55
N LEU A 65 10.94 -5.44 -2.15
CA LEU A 65 11.09 -5.24 -3.60
C LEU A 65 12.56 -5.35 -4.03
N GLU A 66 13.49 -4.82 -3.24
CA GLU A 66 14.94 -4.95 -3.50
C GLU A 66 15.39 -6.42 -3.55
N ARG A 67 14.86 -7.28 -2.66
CA ARG A 67 15.15 -8.72 -2.68
C ARG A 67 14.55 -9.47 -3.87
N LEU A 68 13.55 -8.91 -4.53
CA LEU A 68 12.95 -9.51 -5.73
C LEU A 68 13.66 -9.06 -7.01
N ALA A 69 14.38 -7.93 -6.95
CA ALA A 69 15.12 -7.37 -8.07
C ALA A 69 16.57 -7.87 -8.16
N SER A 70 17.05 -8.62 -7.15
CA SER A 70 18.37 -9.26 -7.10
C SER A 70 18.36 -10.66 -7.70
#